data_AF-A0A8T0D7X6-F1
#
_entry.id   AF-A0A8T0D7X6-F1
#
_cell.length_a   1.000
_cell.length_b   1.000
_cell.length_c   1.000
_cell.angle_alpha   90.00
_cell.angle_beta   90.00
_cell.angle_gamma   90.00
#
_symmetry.space_group_name_H-M   'P 1'
#
loop_
_entity.id
_entity.type
_entity.pdbx_description
1 polymer ?
#
loop_
_entity_poly.entity_id
_entity_poly.type
_entity_poly.pdbx_seq_one_letter_code
_entity_poly.pdbx_strand_id
1 'polypeptide(L)'
;MLFAWAAILISFPHLTLVEGILLKCLYTIWVCLMFFSLSGVFVIMPAALKLLFGPANLAVNYGLLYTAVSCGSIVSGAIRMLVRAEDAYFFQFTGCGCVCLLALFIVFWIEDRSIPKRWNICRWCSSRCTSLRGNQLKSKP
;
A
#
# COMPACT_ATOMS: atom_id res chain seq x y z
N MET A 1 -8.85 -2.42 -2.23
CA MET A 1 -8.20 -2.97 -1.03
C MET A 1 -7.39 -1.93 -0.28
N LEU A 2 -6.41 -1.26 -0.91
CA LEU A 2 -5.62 -0.19 -0.26
C LEU A 2 -6.46 0.95 0.33
N PHE A 3 -7.52 1.39 -0.35
CA PHE A 3 -8.41 2.45 0.16
C PHE A 3 -9.17 2.03 1.41
N ALA A 4 -9.78 0.83 1.37
CA ALA A 4 -10.46 0.27 2.52
C ALA A 4 -9.49 0.08 3.70
N TRP A 5 -8.29 -0.42 3.44
CA TRP A 5 -7.28 -0.64 4.46
C TRP A 5 -6.78 0.68 5.09
N ALA A 6 -6.56 1.72 4.27
CA ALA A 6 -6.21 3.05 4.76
C ALA A 6 -7.32 3.65 5.64
N ALA A 7 -8.57 3.54 5.22
CA ALA A 7 -9.71 4.01 6.01
C ALA A 7 -9.77 3.28 7.36
N ILE A 8 -9.69 1.95 7.38
CA ILE A 8 -9.73 1.14 8.61
C ILE A 8 -8.57 1.52 9.55
N LEU A 9 -7.35 1.73 9.03
CA LEU A 9 -6.15 2.15 9.79
C LEU A 9 -6.29 3.53 10.43
N ILE A 10 -6.85 4.50 9.72
CA ILE A 10 -7.06 5.86 10.23
C ILE A 10 -8.22 5.89 11.24
N SER A 11 -9.26 5.10 11.03
CA SER A 11 -10.39 4.99 11.96
C SER A 11 -10.02 4.26 13.26
N PHE A 12 -9.06 3.33 13.24
CA PHE A 12 -8.70 2.51 14.39
C PHE A 12 -8.35 3.30 15.67
N PRO A 13 -7.47 4.31 15.65
CA PRO A 13 -7.17 5.11 16.85
C PRO A 13 -8.36 5.89 17.40
N HIS A 14 -9.41 6.15 16.60
CA HIS A 14 -10.59 6.86 17.04
C HIS A 14 -11.58 5.97 17.84
N LEU A 15 -11.35 4.66 17.89
CA LEU A 15 -12.19 3.74 18.68
C LEU A 15 -12.08 3.98 20.20
N THR A 16 -11.01 4.63 20.67
CA THR A 16 -10.80 4.94 22.10
C THR A 16 -11.83 5.93 22.66
N LEU A 17 -12.61 6.59 21.80
CA LEU A 17 -13.70 7.49 22.20
C LEU A 17 -14.95 6.75 22.69
N VAL A 18 -15.03 5.42 22.52
CA VAL A 18 -16.17 4.60 22.93
C VAL A 18 -15.79 3.75 24.13
N GLU A 19 -16.60 3.77 25.18
CA GLU A 19 -16.37 2.99 26.40
C GLU A 19 -17.32 1.78 26.53
N GLY A 20 -16.90 0.77 27.30
CA GLY A 20 -17.73 -0.37 27.68
C GLY A 20 -17.68 -1.60 26.76
N ILE A 21 -18.75 -2.39 26.72
CA ILE A 21 -18.84 -3.64 25.95
C ILE A 21 -18.76 -3.41 24.44
N LEU A 22 -19.26 -2.26 23.97
CA LEU A 22 -19.25 -1.89 22.57
C LEU A 22 -17.82 -1.74 22.03
N LEU A 23 -16.88 -1.25 22.86
CA LEU A 23 -15.47 -1.13 22.51
C LEU A 23 -14.85 -2.50 22.17
N LYS A 24 -15.14 -3.54 22.96
CA LYS A 24 -14.59 -4.89 22.75
C LYS A 24 -15.10 -5.51 21.45
N CYS A 25 -16.39 -5.34 21.16
CA CYS A 25 -16.99 -5.81 19.90
C CYS A 25 -16.40 -5.06 18.69
N LEU A 26 -16.38 -3.73 18.74
CA LEU A 26 -15.82 -2.90 17.66
C LEU A 26 -14.34 -3.19 17.43
N TYR A 27 -13.55 -3.33 18.48
CA TYR A 27 -12.14 -3.70 18.40
C TYR A 27 -11.95 -5.04 17.68
N THR A 28 -12.73 -6.06 18.04
CA THR A 28 -12.66 -7.38 17.42
C THR A 28 -13.00 -7.31 15.93
N ILE A 29 -14.07 -6.61 15.56
CA ILE A 29 -14.49 -6.42 14.17
C ILE A 29 -13.39 -5.69 13.37
N TRP A 30 -12.79 -4.64 13.94
CA TRP A 30 -11.72 -3.88 13.28
C TRP A 30 -10.47 -4.72 13.04
N VAL A 31 -10.04 -5.50 14.03
CA VAL A 31 -8.89 -6.40 13.89
C VAL A 31 -9.15 -7.47 12.83
N CYS A 32 -10.35 -8.04 12.78
CA CYS A 32 -10.73 -8.98 11.71
C CYS A 32 -10.67 -8.33 10.33
N LEU A 33 -11.18 -7.10 10.18
CA LEU A 33 -11.13 -6.35 8.91
C LEU A 33 -9.70 -6.00 8.49
N MET A 34 -8.83 -5.67 9.45
CA MET A 34 -7.40 -5.45 9.21
C MET A 34 -6.72 -6.71 8.68
N PHE A 35 -6.93 -7.85 9.33
CA PHE A 35 -6.36 -9.13 8.91
C PHE A 35 -6.86 -9.60 7.55
N PHE A 36 -8.16 -9.41 7.28
CA PHE A 36 -8.75 -9.72 5.98
C PHE A 36 -8.16 -8.85 4.85
N SER A 37 -7.96 -7.56 5.12
CA SER A 37 -7.33 -6.66 4.15
C SER A 37 -5.87 -7.02 3.89
N LEU A 38 -5.14 -7.38 4.96
CA LEU A 38 -3.74 -7.81 4.87
C LEU A 38 -3.59 -9.09 4.05
N SER A 39 -4.41 -10.11 4.32
CA SER A 39 -4.38 -11.37 3.57
C SER A 39 -4.75 -11.17 2.08
N GLY A 40 -5.72 -10.32 1.80
CA GLY A 40 -6.11 -9.96 0.44
C GLY A 40 -4.95 -9.39 -0.39
N VAL A 41 -4.11 -8.54 0.21
CA VAL A 41 -2.92 -8.00 -0.47
C VAL A 41 -1.92 -9.11 -0.82
N PHE A 42 -1.63 -10.01 0.13
CA PHE A 42 -0.68 -11.11 -0.10
C PHE A 42 -1.15 -12.11 -1.18
N VAL A 43 -2.45 -12.34 -1.29
CA VAL A 43 -3.02 -13.23 -2.32
C VAL A 43 -2.91 -12.61 -3.73
N ILE A 44 -3.15 -11.30 -3.85
CA ILE A 44 -3.17 -10.61 -5.15
C ILE A 44 -1.75 -10.27 -5.63
N MET A 45 -0.81 -10.08 -4.71
CA MET A 45 0.59 -9.69 -4.95
C MET A 45 1.31 -10.50 -6.05
N PRO A 46 1.37 -11.85 -6.02
CA PRO A 46 2.07 -12.62 -7.06
C PRO A 46 1.40 -12.51 -8.44
N ALA A 47 0.08 -12.42 -8.48
CA ALA A 47 -0.67 -12.24 -9.73
C ALA A 47 -0.38 -10.87 -10.36
N ALA A 48 -0.35 -9.80 -9.55
CA ALA A 48 -0.03 -8.45 -10.01
C ALA A 48 1.40 -8.34 -10.57
N LEU A 49 2.38 -8.97 -9.89
CA LEU A 49 3.76 -9.04 -10.38
C LEU A 49 3.88 -9.72 -11.73
N LYS A 50 3.17 -10.84 -11.90
CA LYS A 50 3.13 -11.58 -13.17
C LYS A 50 2.58 -10.73 -14.31
N LEU A 51 1.55 -9.93 -14.04
CA LEU A 51 0.94 -9.04 -15.02
C LEU A 51 1.85 -7.86 -15.39
N LEU A 52 2.52 -7.25 -14.40
CA LEU A 52 3.35 -6.05 -14.59
C LEU A 52 4.71 -6.33 -15.21
N PHE A 53 5.42 -7.36 -14.73
CA PHE A 53 6.80 -7.65 -15.14
C PHE A 53 6.91 -8.89 -16.05
N GLY A 54 5.81 -9.62 -16.24
CA GLY A 54 5.81 -10.90 -16.96
C GLY A 54 6.26 -12.08 -16.08
N PRO A 55 6.21 -13.30 -16.63
CA PRO A 55 6.59 -14.52 -15.91
C PRO A 55 8.11 -14.72 -15.80
N ALA A 56 8.90 -14.04 -16.64
CA ALA A 56 10.36 -14.12 -16.60
C ALA A 56 10.89 -13.48 -15.31
N ASN A 57 11.72 -14.19 -14.55
CA ASN A 57 12.29 -13.75 -13.26
C ASN A 57 11.27 -13.40 -12.17
N LEU A 58 10.07 -14.00 -12.20
CA LEU A 58 9.01 -13.74 -11.21
C LEU A 58 9.47 -14.00 -9.76
N ALA A 59 10.29 -15.03 -9.54
CA ALA A 59 10.84 -15.33 -8.21
C ALA A 59 11.72 -14.19 -7.67
N VAL A 60 12.56 -13.59 -8.51
CA VAL A 60 13.45 -12.48 -8.11
C VAL A 60 12.64 -11.22 -7.83
N ASN A 61 11.68 -10.89 -8.71
CA ASN A 61 10.84 -9.71 -8.51
C ASN A 61 9.95 -9.85 -7.26
N TYR A 62 9.43 -11.06 -7.00
CA TYR A 62 8.67 -11.34 -5.79
C TYR A 62 9.54 -11.26 -4.54
N GLY A 63 10.77 -11.79 -4.60
CA GLY A 63 11.76 -11.65 -3.54
C GLY A 63 12.06 -10.19 -3.21
N LEU A 64 12.30 -9.35 -4.23
CA LEU A 64 12.53 -7.92 -4.06
C LEU A 64 11.35 -7.22 -3.38
N LEU A 65 10.11 -7.58 -3.76
CA LEU A 65 8.93 -7.02 -3.12
C LEU A 65 8.85 -7.41 -1.63
N TYR A 66 9.19 -8.65 -1.29
CA TYR A 66 9.19 -9.10 0.11
C TYR A 66 10.32 -8.45 0.92
N THR A 67 11.46 -8.13 0.30
CA THR A 67 12.51 -7.31 0.92
C THR A 67 11.99 -5.92 1.27
N ALA A 68 11.21 -5.28 0.39
CA ALA A 68 10.61 -3.98 0.68
C ALA A 68 9.64 -4.04 1.88
N VAL A 69 8.84 -5.11 1.99
CA VAL A 69 7.99 -5.36 3.17
C VAL A 69 8.83 -5.46 4.45
N SER A 70 9.95 -6.18 4.39
CA SER A 70 10.88 -6.35 5.52
C SER A 70 11.49 -5.00 5.95
N CYS A 71 11.94 -4.19 5.00
CA CYS A 71 12.42 -2.84 5.26
C CYS A 71 11.32 -1.97 5.90
N GLY A 72 10.08 -2.03 5.39
CA GLY A 72 8.94 -1.32 5.97
C GLY A 72 8.67 -1.69 7.43
N SER A 73 8.78 -2.98 7.77
CA SER A 73 8.66 -3.46 9.15
C SER A 73 9.74 -2.88 10.06
N ILE A 74 10.99 -2.80 9.58
CA ILE A 74 12.09 -2.18 10.34
C ILE A 74 11.83 -0.69 10.57
N VAL A 75 11.40 0.05 9.54
CA VAL A 75 11.03 1.47 9.69
C VAL A 75 9.91 1.64 10.71
N SER A 76 8.87 0.80 10.65
CA SER A 76 7.77 0.86 11.61
C SER A 76 8.20 0.59 13.06
N GLY A 77 9.16 -0.32 13.26
CA GLY A 77 9.77 -0.58 14.57
C GLY A 77 10.64 0.58 15.05
N ALA A 78 11.40 1.20 14.15
CA ALA A 78 12.20 2.37 14.47
C ALA A 78 11.32 3.56 14.91
N ILE A 79 10.17 3.77 14.25
CA ILE A 79 9.21 4.81 14.65
C ILE A 79 8.72 4.59 16.09
N ARG A 80 8.41 3.35 16.48
CA ARG A 80 8.04 3.04 17.88
C ARG A 80 9.16 3.35 18.89
N MET A 81 10.42 3.20 18.48
CA MET A 81 11.57 3.47 19.34
C MET A 81 11.82 4.98 19.53
N LEU A 82 11.49 5.80 18.53
CA LEU A 82 11.77 7.24 18.51
C LEU A 82 10.61 8.10 19.03
N VAL A 83 9.38 7.59 18.97
CA VAL A 83 8.15 8.32 19.39
C VAL A 83 7.79 7.99 20.83
N ARG A 84 7.33 8.99 21.60
CA ARG A 84 6.84 8.80 22.98
C ARG A 84 5.72 7.76 23.04
N ALA A 85 5.74 6.91 24.08
CA ALA A 85 4.85 5.75 24.20
C ALA A 85 3.35 6.10 24.16
N GLU A 86 2.95 7.28 24.64
CA GLU A 86 1.55 7.71 24.71
C GLU A 86 0.94 7.93 23.32
N ASP A 87 1.72 8.42 22.35
CA ASP A 87 1.24 8.71 20.98
C ASP A 87 1.74 7.69 19.93
N ALA A 88 2.63 6.78 20.32
CA ALA A 88 3.31 5.86 19.39
C ALA A 88 2.32 5.03 18.54
N TYR A 89 1.23 4.56 19.14
CA TYR A 89 0.20 3.81 18.42
C TYR A 89 -0.55 4.68 17.42
N PHE A 90 -0.94 5.90 17.82
CA PHE A 90 -1.62 6.84 16.94
C PHE A 90 -0.79 7.17 15.70
N PHE A 91 0.49 7.49 15.91
CA PHE A 91 1.43 7.79 14.82
C PHE A 91 1.67 6.60 13.91
N GLN A 92 1.77 5.39 14.44
CA GLN A 92 2.01 4.23 13.60
C GLN A 92 0.80 3.85 12.74
N PHE A 93 -0.40 3.81 13.33
CA PHE A 93 -1.61 3.47 12.57
C PHE A 93 -1.94 4.54 11.52
N THR A 94 -1.81 5.82 11.88
CA THR A 94 -2.01 6.94 10.95
C THR A 94 -0.94 6.97 9.86
N GLY A 95 0.34 6.76 10.22
CA GLY A 95 1.44 6.69 9.28
C GLY A 95 1.26 5.57 8.25
N CYS A 96 0.89 4.36 8.69
CA CYS A 96 0.56 3.26 7.78
C CYS A 96 -0.61 3.62 6.85
N GLY A 97 -1.65 4.28 7.37
CA GLY A 97 -2.78 4.75 6.57
C GLY A 97 -2.35 5.77 5.49
N CYS A 98 -1.52 6.75 5.85
CA CYS A 98 -0.98 7.74 4.92
C CYS A 98 -0.13 7.08 3.82
N VAL A 99 0.73 6.12 4.17
CA VAL A 99 1.53 5.37 3.18
C VAL A 99 0.63 4.59 2.23
N CYS A 100 -0.48 4.01 2.71
CA CYS A 100 -1.47 3.35 1.85
C CYS A 100 -2.15 4.32 0.87
N LEU A 101 -2.43 5.56 1.29
CA LEU A 101 -2.99 6.60 0.40
C LEU A 101 -1.96 7.09 -0.63
N LEU A 102 -0.70 7.25 -0.23
CA LEU A 102 0.39 7.56 -1.16
C LEU A 102 0.58 6.42 -2.18
N ALA A 103 0.51 5.17 -1.74
CA ALA A 103 0.55 4.01 -2.62
C ALA A 103 -0.62 4.00 -3.61
N LEU A 104 -1.84 4.36 -3.18
CA LEU A 104 -2.97 4.54 -4.10
C LEU A 104 -2.68 5.62 -5.14
N PHE A 105 -2.12 6.75 -4.73
CA PHE A 105 -1.78 7.84 -5.65
C PHE A 105 -0.74 7.39 -6.68
N ILE A 106 0.28 6.63 -6.25
CA ILE A 106 1.29 6.05 -7.15
C ILE A 106 0.65 5.01 -8.09
N VAL A 107 -0.29 4.19 -7.60
CA VAL A 107 -1.02 3.22 -8.43
C VAL A 107 -1.86 3.93 -9.50
N PHE A 108 -2.51 5.05 -9.16
CA PHE A 108 -3.19 5.88 -10.16
C PHE A 108 -2.23 6.48 -11.21
N TRP A 109 -0.97 6.68 -10.82
CA TRP A 109 0.09 7.16 -11.72
C TRP A 109 0.68 6.03 -12.59
N ILE A 110 0.61 4.78 -12.13
CA ILE A 110 1.19 3.65 -12.82
C ILE A 110 0.31 3.27 -14.02
N GLU A 111 0.85 3.45 -15.21
CA GLU A 111 0.16 3.04 -16.44
C GLU A 111 0.41 1.55 -16.68
N ASP A 112 -0.63 0.75 -16.45
CA ASP A 112 -0.61 -0.69 -16.73
C ASP A 112 -0.80 -0.92 -18.23
N ARG A 113 0.11 -1.73 -18.80
CA ARG A 113 0.15 -2.11 -20.22
C ARG A 113 -1.10 -2.89 -20.66
N SER A 114 -1.86 -3.46 -19.72
CA SER A 114 -3.08 -4.25 -19.99
C SER A 114 -4.40 -3.48 -19.80
N ILE A 115 -4.38 -2.19 -19.40
CA ILE A 115 -5.62 -1.43 -19.21
C ILE A 115 -6.22 -1.03 -20.57
N PRO A 116 -7.48 -1.41 -20.88
CA PRO A 116 -8.15 -0.95 -22.08
C PRO A 116 -8.34 0.57 -22.05
N LYS A 117 -8.08 1.24 -23.19
CA LYS A 117 -8.07 2.72 -23.37
C LYS A 117 -9.28 3.49 -22.81
N ARG A 118 -10.39 2.81 -22.50
CA ARG A 118 -11.65 3.40 -22.03
C ARG A 118 -11.68 3.71 -20.52
N TRP A 119 -10.76 3.18 -19.73
CA TRP A 119 -10.70 3.38 -18.27
C TRP A 119 -9.49 4.23 -17.82
N ASN A 120 -8.88 4.97 -18.74
CA ASN A 120 -7.74 5.85 -18.45
C ASN A 120 -8.23 7.26 -18.06
N ILE A 121 -8.76 7.38 -16.84
CA ILE A 121 -9.42 8.59 -16.31
C ILE A 121 -8.39 9.73 -16.05
N CYS A 122 -7.09 9.44 -15.96
CA CYS A 122 -6.03 10.42 -15.72
C CYS A 122 -4.91 10.41 -16.76
N ARG A 123 -5.27 10.58 -18.05
CA ARG A 123 -4.33 10.73 -19.19
C ARG A 123 -3.24 11.79 -18.96
N TRP A 124 -3.53 12.84 -18.21
CA TRP A 124 -2.62 13.98 -18.02
C TRP A 124 -1.40 13.64 -17.15
N CYS A 125 -1.61 12.86 -16.07
CA CYS A 125 -0.53 12.43 -15.19
C CYS A 125 0.33 11.31 -15.81
N SER A 126 -0.29 10.36 -16.52
CA SER A 126 0.46 9.24 -17.10
C SER A 126 1.33 9.66 -18.30
N SER A 127 0.86 10.62 -19.12
CA SER A 127 1.56 11.15 -20.30
C SER A 127 2.91 11.82 -19.98
N ARG A 128 3.02 12.49 -18.82
CA ARG A 128 4.29 13.12 -18.39
C ARG A 128 5.38 12.10 -18.10
N CYS A 129 5.02 10.91 -17.62
CA CYS A 129 5.96 9.84 -17.29
C CYS A 129 6.49 9.13 -18.55
N THR A 130 5.66 9.01 -19.60
CA THR A 130 6.06 8.41 -20.89
C THR A 130 7.14 9.24 -21.59
N SER A 131 7.07 10.58 -21.50
CA SER A 131 8.07 11.49 -22.07
C SER A 131 9.47 11.28 -21.45
N LEU A 132 9.54 10.96 -20.15
CA LEU A 132 10.80 10.66 -19.46
C LEU A 132 11.33 9.25 -19.79
N ARG A 133 10.44 8.26 -20.00
CA ARG A 133 10.83 6.88 -20.34
C ARG A 133 11.24 6.72 -21.82
N GLY A 134 10.66 7.51 -22.73
CA GLY A 134 11.04 7.53 -24.15
C GLY A 134 12.47 8.01 -24.40
N ASN A 135 13.02 8.84 -23.51
CA ASN A 135 14.41 9.30 -23.60
C ASN A 135 15.44 8.24 -23.16
N GLN A 136 15.04 7.23 -22.39
CA GLN A 136 15.94 6.15 -21.96
C GLN A 136 16.16 5.10 -23.06
N LEU A 137 15.16 4.86 -23.92
CA LEU A 137 15.26 3.91 -25.05
C LEU A 137 16.04 4.45 -26.26
N LYS A 138 16.25 5.76 -26.36
CA LYS A 138 17.10 6.38 -27.39
C LYS A 138 18.58 6.48 -27.03
N SER A 139 18.98 6.03 -25.83
CA SER A 139 20.34 6.21 -25.30
C SER A 139 21.18 4.94 -25.22
N LYS A 140 20.66 3.79 -25.69
CA LYS A 140 21.51 2.61 -25.92
C LYS A 140 22.03 2.63 -27.36
N PRO A 141 23.35 2.80 -27.59
CA PRO A 141 23.96 2.54 -28.88
C PRO A 141 23.84 1.06 -29.27
#